data_AF-A0A4S3IXT3-F1
#
_entry.id   AF-A0A4S3IXT3-F1
#
_cell.length_a   1.000
_cell.length_b   1.000
_cell.length_c   1.000
_cell.angle_alpha   90.00
_cell.angle_beta   90.00
_cell.angle_gamma   90.00
#
_symmetry.space_group_name_H-M   'P 1'
#
loop_
_entity.id
_entity.type
_entity.pdbx_description
1 polymer ?
#
loop_
_entity_poly.entity_id
_entity_poly.type
_entity_poly.pdbx_seq_one_letter_code
_entity_poly.pdbx_strand_id
1 'polypeptide(L)' 'MNTQIYKRLQNWAQRLEDGDWEVGDDGVLGGPENFTEGDTKDHWHKYRITPQW' A
#
# COMPACT_ATOMS: atom_id res chain seq x y z
N MET A 1 -5.43 18.90 7.22
CA MET A 1 -5.35 17.61 6.49
C MET A 1 -4.53 16.64 7.33
N ASN A 2 -5.01 15.41 7.57
CA ASN A 2 -4.30 14.44 8.42
C ASN A 2 -3.08 13.89 7.65
N THR A 3 -1.89 14.38 7.99
CA THR A 3 -0.61 14.10 7.31
C THR A 3 -0.29 12.61 7.24
N GLN A 4 -0.77 11.82 8.20
CA GLN A 4 -0.55 10.37 8.23
C GLN A 4 -1.42 9.62 7.21
N ILE A 5 -2.66 10.07 6.99
CA ILE A 5 -3.54 9.49 5.96
C ILE A 5 -2.98 9.77 4.57
N TYR A 6 -2.50 11.00 4.34
CA TYR A 6 -1.89 11.36 3.06
C TYR A 6 -0.67 10.49 2.73
N LYS A 7 0.24 10.28 3.69
CA LYS A 7 1.41 9.41 3.50
C LYS A 7 1.01 7.96 3.22
N ARG A 8 -0.08 7.47 3.82
CA ARG A 8 -0.62 6.13 3.54
C ARG A 8 -1.11 6.02 2.10
N LEU A 9 -1.90 6.99 1.64
CA LEU A 9 -2.38 7.02 0.27
C LEU A 9 -1.24 7.12 -0.75
N GLN A 10 -0.17 7.86 -0.45
CA GLN A 10 1.00 7.89 -1.34
C GLN A 10 1.78 6.58 -1.37
N ASN A 11 1.99 5.92 -0.22
CA ASN A 11 2.60 4.59 -0.21
C ASN A 11 1.76 3.60 -1.02
N TRP A 12 0.43 3.69 -0.96
CA TRP A 12 -0.46 2.85 -1.77
C TRP A 12 -0.35 3.12 -3.26
N ALA A 13 -0.31 4.40 -3.67
CA ALA A 13 -0.08 4.76 -5.07
C ALA A 13 1.24 4.16 -5.58
N GLN A 14 2.30 4.20 -4.78
CA GLN A 14 3.58 3.58 -5.16
C GLN A 14 3.49 2.07 -5.35
N ARG A 15 2.69 1.35 -4.55
CA ARG A 15 2.51 -0.11 -4.72
C ARG A 15 1.81 -0.46 -6.03
N LEU A 16 0.90 0.39 -6.49
CA LEU A 16 0.29 0.28 -7.82
C LEU A 16 1.32 0.49 -8.92
N GLU A 17 2.16 1.53 -8.79
CA GLU A 17 3.21 1.85 -9.78
C GLU A 17 4.31 0.78 -9.83
N ASP A 18 4.67 0.19 -8.69
CA ASP A 18 5.69 -0.85 -8.57
C ASP A 18 5.19 -2.22 -9.10
N GLY A 19 3.89 -2.34 -9.42
CA GLY A 19 3.28 -3.59 -9.88
C GLY A 19 3.14 -4.65 -8.80
N ASP A 20 3.19 -4.26 -7.52
CA ASP A 20 2.99 -5.18 -6.39
C ASP A 20 1.55 -5.73 -6.37
N TRP A 21 0.60 -5.04 -7.01
CA TRP A 21 -0.80 -5.48 -7.12
C TRP A 21 -1.28 -5.56 -8.56
N GLU A 22 -2.06 -6.60 -8.85
CA GLU A 22 -2.76 -6.74 -10.13
C GLU A 22 -3.98 -5.82 -10.19
N VAL A 23 -4.13 -5.10 -11.30
CA VAL A 23 -5.21 -4.13 -11.52
C VAL A 23 -6.09 -4.61 -12.67
N GLY A 24 -7.38 -4.78 -12.42
CA GLY A 24 -8.40 -5.07 -13.43
C GLY A 24 -9.31 -3.86 -13.68
N ASP A 25 -10.39 -4.09 -14.42
CA ASP A 25 -11.30 -3.03 -14.91
C ASP A 25 -11.91 -2.19 -13.77
N ASP A 26 -12.10 -2.79 -12.59
CA ASP A 26 -12.72 -2.16 -11.41
C ASP A 26 -11.69 -1.74 -10.32
N GLY A 27 -10.39 -1.84 -10.61
CA GLY A 27 -9.31 -1.51 -9.67
C GLY A 27 -8.50 -2.72 -9.22
N VAL A 28 -7.94 -2.66 -8.00
CA VAL A 28 -7.05 -3.72 -7.47
C VAL A 28 -7.81 -5.04 -7.31
N LEU A 29 -7.36 -6.08 -8.01
CA LEU A 29 -7.90 -7.42 -7.88
C LEU A 29 -7.52 -8.01 -6.53
N GLY A 30 -8.44 -8.66 -5.82
CA GLY A 30 -8.23 -9.15 -4.44
C GLY A 30 -8.63 -8.16 -3.34
N GLY A 31 -8.94 -6.91 -3.71
CA GLY A 31 -9.59 -5.95 -2.80
C GLY A 31 -8.82 -5.73 -1.49
N PRO A 32 -9.53 -5.63 -0.34
CA PRO A 32 -8.90 -5.34 0.94
C PRO A 32 -7.87 -6.37 1.43
N GLU A 33 -7.91 -7.58 0.89
CA GLU A 33 -7.09 -8.72 1.34
C GLU A 33 -5.63 -8.54 0.95
N ASN A 34 -5.35 -7.91 -0.20
CA ASN A 34 -3.98 -7.54 -0.60
C ASN A 34 -3.31 -6.59 0.40
N PHE A 35 -4.09 -5.85 1.19
CA PHE A 35 -3.52 -4.98 2.22
C PHE A 35 -3.02 -5.77 3.44
N THR A 36 -3.46 -7.02 3.64
CA THR A 36 -2.97 -7.87 4.74
C THR A 36 -1.56 -8.39 4.51
N GLU A 37 -1.06 -8.38 3.25
CA GLU A 37 0.36 -8.67 2.97
C GLU A 37 1.29 -7.74 3.77
N GLY A 38 0.90 -6.49 3.96
CA GLY A 38 1.68 -5.52 4.74
C GLY A 38 1.80 -5.87 6.23
N ASP A 39 0.99 -6.79 6.73
CA ASP A 39 1.05 -7.30 8.10
C ASP A 39 1.84 -8.63 8.20
N THR A 40 2.40 -9.12 7.09
CA THR A 40 3.24 -10.33 7.08
C THR A 40 4.71 -10.00 7.33
N LYS A 41 5.45 -10.94 7.93
CA LYS A 41 6.89 -10.80 8.20
C LYS A 41 7.73 -10.62 6.94
N ASP A 42 7.23 -11.08 5.79
CA ASP A 42 7.98 -11.05 4.54
C ASP A 42 7.79 -9.73 3.78
N HIS A 43 6.66 -9.05 3.95
CA HIS A 43 6.32 -7.87 3.14
C HIS A 43 6.13 -6.57 3.92
N TRP A 44 6.09 -6.59 5.26
CA TRP A 44 5.86 -5.40 6.10
C TRP A 44 6.75 -4.19 5.77
N HIS A 45 7.99 -4.44 5.34
CA HIS A 45 8.97 -3.39 5.03
C HIS A 45 8.56 -2.54 3.82
N LYS A 46 7.82 -3.10 2.86
CA LYS A 46 7.28 -2.37 1.69
C LYS A 46 6.20 -1.34 2.08
N TYR A 47 5.45 -1.64 3.13
CA TYR A 47 4.32 -0.85 3.61
C TYR A 47 4.66 0.06 4.78
N ARG A 48 5.91 -0.01 5.26
CA ARG A 48 6.39 0.82 6.36
C ARG A 48 6.58 2.27 5.90
N ILE A 49 5.69 3.14 6.34
CA ILE A 49 5.87 4.59 6.21
C ILE A 49 6.79 5.03 7.35
N THR A 50 8.05 5.30 7.03
CA THR A 50 8.98 5.83 8.03
C THR A 50 8.52 7.25 8.41
N PRO A 51 8.29 7.54 9.70
CA PRO A 51 7.99 8.91 10.12
C PRO A 51 9.20 9.78 9.77
N GLN A 52 9.04 10.67 8.81
CA GLN A 52 9.91 11.82 8.65
C GLN A 52 9.33 12.95 9.52
N TRP A 53 10.13 13.34 10.51
CA TRP A 53 9.88 14.37 11.50
C TRP A 53 10.24 15.71 10.89
#